data_AF-A0A1V9KKB0-F1
#
_entry.id   AF-A0A1V9KKB0-F1
#
_cell.length_a   1.000
_cell.length_b   1.000
_cell.length_c   1.000
_cell.angle_alpha   90.00
_cell.angle_beta   90.00
_cell.angle_gamma   90.00
#
_symmetry.space_group_name_H-M   'P 1'
#
loop_
_entity.id
_entity.type
_entity.pdbx_description
1 polymer ?
#
loop_
_entity_poly.entity_id
_entity_poly.type
_entity_poly.pdbx_seq_one_letter_code
_entity_poly.pdbx_strand_id
1 'polypeptide(L)'
;MARRTDRQIALGAPTRIQRSRTKGWRAPAGALYVGRGSRWGNPYVVTQLGQEHAVIDSRTTGVIFSSDSEPKARRVACTWYRAWLSSQPGLLAAVRRQLGGHDLMCWCPLPEPGDPDHCHAAVLLEHANDQEKTRA
;
A
#
# COMPACT_ATOMS: atom_id res chain seq x y z
N MET A 1 0.45 34.79 14.96
CA MET A 1 0.08 33.54 15.66
C MET A 1 0.28 32.38 14.70
N ALA A 2 1.01 31.36 15.18
CA ALA A 2 1.34 30.05 14.57
C ALA A 2 1.78 30.02 13.08
N ARG A 3 3.10 29.87 12.90
CA ARG A 3 3.80 29.65 11.62
C ARG A 3 3.30 28.36 10.97
N ARG A 4 2.90 28.45 9.69
CA ARG A 4 2.74 27.29 8.81
C ARG A 4 4.11 26.62 8.73
N THR A 5 4.26 25.46 9.37
CA THR A 5 5.49 24.66 9.33
C THR A 5 5.77 24.28 7.89
N ASP A 6 6.99 24.58 7.44
CA ASP A 6 7.53 24.25 6.13
C ASP A 6 7.22 22.80 5.76
N ARG A 7 6.29 22.64 4.82
CA ARG A 7 6.07 21.40 4.11
C ARG A 7 7.19 21.34 3.08
N GLN A 8 8.31 20.74 3.46
CA GLN A 8 9.44 20.53 2.56
C GLN A 8 8.94 19.68 1.39
N ILE A 9 8.67 20.33 0.26
CA ILE A 9 8.22 19.69 -0.98
C ILE A 9 9.42 18.87 -1.46
N ALA A 10 9.40 17.56 -1.24
CA ALA A 10 10.24 16.67 -2.02
C ALA A 10 9.83 16.85 -3.49
N LEU A 11 10.79 17.22 -4.35
CA LEU A 11 10.60 17.57 -5.78
C LEU A 11 10.22 16.37 -6.67
N GLY A 12 9.45 15.41 -6.17
CA GLY A 12 9.02 14.20 -6.89
C GLY A 12 7.64 13.73 -6.46
N ALA A 13 6.98 12.96 -7.34
CA ALA A 13 5.70 12.33 -7.02
C ALA A 13 5.86 11.40 -5.80
N PRO A 14 4.86 11.31 -4.90
CA PRO A 14 4.94 10.43 -3.74
C PRO A 14 5.25 8.98 -4.11
N THR A 15 6.10 8.34 -3.33
CA THR A 15 6.67 7.02 -3.63
C THR A 15 6.35 6.00 -2.55
N ARG A 16 6.51 4.72 -2.91
CA ARG A 16 6.41 3.61 -1.97
C ARG A 16 7.75 3.39 -1.28
N ILE A 17 7.70 3.22 0.04
CA ILE A 17 8.86 2.88 0.86
C ILE A 17 8.66 1.51 1.49
N GLN A 18 9.64 0.62 1.35
CA GLN A 18 9.69 -0.58 2.18
C GLN A 18 10.20 -0.22 3.58
N ARG A 19 9.38 -0.50 4.59
CA ARG A 19 9.73 -0.37 6.00
C ARG A 19 10.79 -1.41 6.35
N SER A 20 11.82 -0.97 7.06
CA SER A 20 12.87 -1.85 7.58
C SER A 20 12.89 -1.86 9.12
N ARG A 21 13.41 -2.94 9.69
CA ARG A 21 13.77 -3.04 11.13
C ARG A 21 15.27 -3.09 11.34
N THR A 22 16.08 -2.86 10.30
CA THR A 22 17.53 -2.83 10.43
C THR A 22 17.96 -1.77 11.46
N LYS A 23 18.96 -2.11 12.28
CA LYS A 23 19.46 -1.21 13.33
C LYS A 23 19.85 0.14 12.71
N GLY A 24 19.39 1.23 13.31
CA GLY A 24 19.65 2.59 12.84
C GLY A 24 18.66 3.11 11.78
N TRP A 25 17.82 2.25 11.19
CA TRP A 25 16.82 2.70 10.24
C TRP A 25 15.78 3.62 10.90
N ARG A 26 15.39 4.66 10.16
CA ARG A 26 14.37 5.64 10.53
C ARG A 26 13.45 5.84 9.33
N ALA A 27 12.16 5.97 9.60
CA ALA A 27 11.21 6.32 8.56
C ALA A 27 11.57 7.71 7.99
N PRO A 28 11.57 7.90 6.67
CA PRO A 28 11.73 9.22 6.08
C PRO A 28 10.69 10.21 6.63
N ALA A 29 11.08 11.47 6.78
CA ALA A 29 10.20 12.50 7.28
C ALA A 29 8.95 12.63 6.38
N GLY A 30 7.76 12.65 6.99
CA GLY A 30 6.50 12.79 6.26
C GLY A 30 5.94 11.50 5.63
N ALA A 31 6.67 10.39 5.66
CA ALA A 31 6.19 9.09 5.17
C ALA A 31 5.13 8.49 6.12
N LEU A 32 4.01 8.03 5.57
CA LEU A 32 2.89 7.48 6.32
C LEU A 32 2.89 5.95 6.33
N TYR A 33 2.74 5.35 7.51
CA TYR A 33 2.61 3.90 7.64
C TYR A 33 1.21 3.42 7.24
N VAL A 34 1.14 2.51 6.27
CA VAL A 34 -0.11 1.92 5.74
C VAL A 34 -0.15 0.40 5.85
N GLY A 35 0.77 -0.20 6.63
CA GLY A 35 0.86 -1.66 6.77
C GLY A 35 -0.22 -2.30 7.67
N ARG A 36 -0.02 -3.58 8.00
CA ARG A 36 -0.90 -4.38 8.88
C ARG A 36 -1.20 -3.66 10.19
N GLY A 37 -2.46 -3.71 10.62
CA GLY A 37 -2.94 -3.04 11.83
C GLY A 37 -3.29 -1.56 11.65
N SER A 38 -2.98 -0.96 10.49
CA SER A 38 -3.53 0.33 10.11
C SER A 38 -4.90 0.17 9.44
N ARG A 39 -5.70 1.24 9.46
CA ARG A 39 -6.95 1.36 8.68
C ARG A 39 -6.75 1.31 7.16
N TRP A 40 -5.50 1.35 6.70
CA TRP A 40 -5.11 1.30 5.28
C TRP A 40 -4.55 -0.08 4.89
N GLY A 41 -4.52 -1.03 5.83
CA GLY A 41 -3.97 -2.35 5.59
C GLY A 41 -4.80 -3.16 4.59
N ASN A 42 -4.12 -4.00 3.82
CA ASN A 42 -4.79 -4.96 2.95
C ASN A 42 -5.43 -6.10 3.78
N PRO A 43 -6.77 -6.29 3.76
CA PRO A 43 -7.40 -7.43 4.42
C PRO A 43 -7.11 -8.76 3.72
N TYR A 44 -6.68 -8.74 2.45
CA TYR A 44 -6.28 -9.92 1.67
C TYR A 44 -4.81 -10.26 1.95
N VAL A 45 -4.60 -11.20 2.85
CA VAL A 45 -3.29 -11.55 3.40
C VAL A 45 -2.69 -12.70 2.61
N VAL A 46 -1.49 -12.49 2.06
CA VAL A 46 -0.66 -13.57 1.52
C VAL A 46 -0.02 -14.34 2.68
N THR A 47 -0.17 -15.65 2.70
CA THR A 47 0.43 -16.56 3.66
C THR A 47 0.94 -17.81 2.96
N GLN A 48 1.89 -18.52 3.57
CA GLN A 48 2.34 -19.82 3.09
C GLN A 48 1.51 -20.93 3.74
N LEU A 49 0.99 -21.86 2.95
CA LEU A 49 0.28 -23.07 3.38
C LEU A 49 0.95 -24.27 2.70
N GLY A 50 1.83 -24.95 3.43
CA GLY A 50 2.68 -26.00 2.87
C GLY A 50 3.60 -25.46 1.76
N GLN A 51 3.49 -26.02 0.56
CA GLN A 51 4.26 -25.60 -0.61
C GLN A 51 3.58 -24.48 -1.42
N GLU A 52 2.37 -24.06 -1.04
CA GLU A 52 1.61 -23.04 -1.75
C GLU A 52 1.60 -21.70 -1.02
N HIS A 53 1.37 -20.65 -1.79
CA HIS A 53 1.09 -19.29 -1.35
C HIS A 53 -0.41 -19.04 -1.49
N ALA A 54 -1.09 -18.89 -0.35
CA ALA A 54 -2.50 -18.65 -0.26
C ALA A 54 -2.81 -17.17 0.01
N VAL A 55 -3.93 -16.69 -0.50
CA VAL A 55 -4.54 -15.41 -0.13
C VAL A 55 -5.75 -15.70 0.74
N ILE A 56 -5.77 -15.11 1.93
CA ILE A 56 -6.87 -15.22 2.90
C ILE A 56 -7.52 -13.86 3.05
N ASP A 57 -8.84 -13.81 3.10
CA ASP A 57 -9.54 -12.62 3.57
C ASP A 57 -9.60 -12.64 5.11
N SER A 58 -8.82 -11.76 5.75
CA SER A 58 -8.70 -11.71 7.22
C SER A 58 -10.00 -11.35 7.95
N ARG A 59 -11.05 -10.94 7.23
CA ARG A 59 -12.38 -10.64 7.80
C ARG A 59 -13.30 -11.86 7.86
N THR A 60 -13.08 -12.84 6.99
CA THR A 60 -13.90 -14.05 6.89
C THR A 60 -13.10 -15.33 7.16
N THR A 61 -11.78 -15.23 7.26
CA THR A 61 -10.82 -16.33 7.47
C THR A 61 -10.78 -17.39 6.37
N GLY A 62 -11.48 -17.18 5.25
CA GLY A 62 -11.48 -18.09 4.10
C GLY A 62 -10.28 -17.91 3.18
N VAL A 63 -9.72 -19.02 2.69
CA VAL A 63 -8.78 -19.01 1.55
C VAL A 63 -9.57 -18.67 0.29
N ILE A 64 -9.16 -17.60 -0.40
CA ILE A 64 -9.82 -17.13 -1.63
C ILE A 64 -9.01 -17.46 -2.89
N PHE A 65 -7.74 -17.82 -2.72
CA PHE A 65 -6.83 -18.17 -3.80
C PHE A 65 -5.62 -18.92 -3.25
N SER A 66 -5.06 -19.86 -4.00
CA SER A 66 -3.73 -20.42 -3.76
C SER A 66 -2.96 -20.62 -5.07
N SER A 67 -1.63 -20.58 -4.98
CA SER A 67 -0.70 -20.88 -6.08
C SER A 67 0.65 -21.25 -5.50
N ASP A 68 1.40 -22.08 -6.20
CA ASP A 68 2.85 -22.24 -6.04
C ASP A 68 3.66 -20.93 -6.17
N SER A 69 3.15 -19.93 -6.91
CA SER A 69 3.83 -18.65 -7.17
C SER A 69 3.47 -17.54 -6.18
N GLU A 70 4.47 -17.13 -5.39
CA GLU A 70 4.37 -16.04 -4.42
C GLU A 70 4.02 -14.67 -5.05
N PRO A 71 4.67 -14.23 -6.15
CA PRO A 71 4.26 -13.01 -6.85
C PRO A 71 2.83 -13.05 -7.39
N LYS A 72 2.35 -14.22 -7.82
CA LYS A 72 0.95 -14.39 -8.27
C LYS A 72 -0.03 -14.22 -7.12
N ALA A 73 0.27 -14.76 -5.95
CA ALA A 73 -0.55 -14.54 -4.74
C ALA A 73 -0.58 -13.05 -4.35
N ARG A 74 0.56 -12.35 -4.37
CA ARG A 74 0.61 -10.88 -4.13
C ARG A 74 -0.22 -10.10 -5.14
N ARG A 75 -0.13 -10.43 -6.43
CA ARG A 75 -0.94 -9.82 -7.48
C ARG A 75 -2.43 -9.96 -7.17
N VAL A 76 -2.87 -11.19 -6.89
CA VAL A 76 -4.27 -11.49 -6.57
C VAL A 76 -4.72 -10.71 -5.33
N ALA A 77 -3.92 -10.70 -4.26
CA ALA A 77 -4.21 -9.92 -3.07
C ALA A 77 -4.37 -8.42 -3.36
N CYS A 78 -3.57 -7.84 -4.26
CA CYS A 78 -3.68 -6.44 -4.67
C CYS A 78 -4.90 -6.18 -5.57
N THR A 79 -5.25 -7.13 -6.46
CA THR A 79 -6.45 -7.05 -7.29
C THR A 79 -7.71 -7.02 -6.43
N TRP A 80 -7.82 -7.95 -5.47
CA TRP A 80 -8.92 -7.96 -4.51
C TRP A 80 -8.94 -6.71 -3.65
N TYR A 81 -7.78 -6.23 -3.21
CA TYR A 81 -7.68 -4.99 -2.46
C TYR A 81 -8.21 -3.77 -3.21
N ARG A 82 -7.86 -3.64 -4.50
CA ARG A 82 -8.36 -2.56 -5.37
C ARG A 82 -9.89 -2.61 -5.50
N ALA A 83 -10.46 -3.80 -5.71
CA ALA A 83 -11.90 -3.98 -5.81
C ALA A 83 -12.61 -3.61 -4.49
N TRP A 84 -12.09 -4.10 -3.35
CA TRP A 84 -12.62 -3.80 -2.03
C TRP A 84 -12.52 -2.31 -1.65
N LEU A 85 -11.41 -1.66 -2.00
CA LEU A 85 -11.25 -0.22 -1.75
C LEU A 85 -12.24 0.59 -2.59
N SER A 86 -12.47 0.19 -3.85
CA SER A 86 -13.41 0.84 -4.76
C SER A 86 -14.88 0.68 -4.31
N SER A 87 -15.22 -0.40 -3.61
CA SER A 87 -16.56 -0.60 -3.03
C SER A 87 -16.79 0.17 -1.72
N GLN A 88 -15.81 0.94 -1.24
CA GLN A 88 -15.91 1.75 -0.02
C GLN A 88 -15.66 3.24 -0.30
N PRO A 89 -16.69 3.99 -0.72
CA PRO A 89 -16.55 5.41 -1.04
C PRO A 89 -15.94 6.25 0.09
N GLY A 90 -16.34 5.98 1.33
CA GLY A 90 -15.83 6.70 2.50
C GLY A 90 -14.32 6.45 2.76
N LEU A 91 -13.87 5.20 2.62
CA LEU A 91 -12.46 4.87 2.78
C LEU A 91 -11.63 5.46 1.64
N LEU A 92 -12.10 5.34 0.40
CA LEU A 92 -11.43 5.89 -0.78
C LEU A 92 -11.32 7.43 -0.72
N ALA A 93 -12.38 8.12 -0.28
CA ALA A 93 -12.32 9.56 -0.05
C ALA A 93 -11.30 9.93 1.02
N ALA A 94 -11.17 9.11 2.06
CA ALA A 94 -10.18 9.33 3.10
C ALA A 94 -8.74 9.02 2.64
N VAL A 95 -8.54 8.03 1.76
CA VAL A 95 -7.25 7.78 1.09
C VAL A 95 -6.80 9.03 0.36
N ARG A 96 -7.64 9.59 -0.51
CA ARG A 96 -7.32 10.83 -1.26
C ARG A 96 -6.97 11.99 -0.35
N ARG A 97 -7.77 12.22 0.69
CA ARG A 97 -7.60 13.37 1.59
C ARG A 97 -6.40 13.24 2.53
N GLN A 98 -6.09 12.05 3.01
CA GLN A 98 -5.15 11.86 4.11
C GLN A 98 -3.80 11.29 3.65
N LEU A 99 -3.77 10.62 2.50
CA LEU A 99 -2.55 10.02 1.94
C LEU A 99 -2.02 10.81 0.74
N GLY A 100 -2.81 11.71 0.14
CA GLY A 100 -2.39 12.52 -1.01
C GLY A 100 -1.17 13.38 -0.69
N GLY A 101 -0.16 13.33 -1.56
CA GLY A 101 1.11 14.05 -1.38
C GLY A 101 2.06 13.46 -0.33
N HIS A 102 1.82 12.25 0.16
CA HIS A 102 2.69 11.59 1.15
C HIS A 102 3.28 10.29 0.60
N ASP A 103 4.56 10.05 0.86
CA ASP A 103 5.16 8.73 0.67
C ASP A 103 4.45 7.70 1.56
N LEU A 104 4.22 6.50 1.02
CA LEU A 104 3.53 5.44 1.74
C LEU A 104 4.46 4.29 2.07
N MET A 105 4.42 3.88 3.33
CA MET A 105 5.32 2.90 3.89
C MET A 105 4.59 1.63 4.35
N CYS A 106 5.10 0.47 3.93
CA CYS A 106 4.64 -0.82 4.42
C CYS A 106 5.77 -1.86 4.45
N TRP A 107 5.47 -3.08 4.89
CA TRP A 107 6.47 -4.15 5.01
C TRP A 107 6.74 -4.93 3.72
N CYS A 108 5.92 -4.74 2.67
CA CYS A 108 6.04 -5.52 1.44
C CYS A 108 7.39 -5.26 0.76
N PRO A 109 8.04 -6.32 0.24
CA PRO A 109 9.28 -6.15 -0.51
C PRO A 109 9.08 -5.23 -1.72
N LEU A 110 10.15 -4.53 -2.11
CA LEU A 110 10.20 -3.85 -3.41
C LEU A 110 10.17 -4.89 -4.55
N PRO A 111 9.55 -4.58 -5.71
CA PRO A 111 9.72 -5.42 -6.89
C PRO A 111 11.18 -5.38 -7.35
N GLU A 112 11.61 -6.42 -8.06
CA GLU A 112 12.86 -6.37 -8.80
C GLU A 112 12.77 -5.31 -9.92
N PRO A 113 13.91 -4.74 -10.37
CA PRO A 113 13.91 -3.81 -11.50
C PRO A 113 13.24 -4.42 -12.73
N GLY A 114 12.19 -3.76 -13.23
CA GLY A 114 11.41 -4.21 -14.39
C GLY A 114 10.15 -5.02 -14.06
N ASP A 115 10.00 -5.48 -12.81
CA ASP A 115 8.81 -6.21 -12.37
C ASP A 115 7.69 -5.26 -11.91
N PRO A 116 6.42 -5.67 -12.07
CA PRO A 116 5.29 -4.90 -11.55
C PRO A 116 5.26 -4.86 -10.02
N ASP A 117 4.93 -3.69 -9.45
CA ASP A 117 4.84 -3.52 -8.00
C ASP A 117 3.50 -4.06 -7.44
N HIS A 118 3.50 -5.33 -7.04
CA HIS A 118 2.36 -5.96 -6.37
C HIS A 118 2.35 -5.67 -4.87
N CYS A 119 2.09 -4.40 -4.52
CA CYS A 119 1.95 -3.93 -3.16
C CYS A 119 0.66 -3.13 -2.92
N HIS A 120 0.03 -3.30 -1.75
CA HIS A 120 -1.15 -2.51 -1.41
C HIS A 120 -0.85 -1.01 -1.21
N ALA A 121 0.37 -0.65 -0.80
CA ALA A 121 0.79 0.74 -0.74
C ALA A 121 0.90 1.37 -2.14
N ALA A 122 1.27 0.60 -3.17
CA ALA A 122 1.24 1.07 -4.56
C ALA A 122 -0.20 1.35 -5.01
N VAL A 123 -1.14 0.45 -4.70
CA VAL A 123 -2.58 0.67 -4.95
C VAL A 123 -3.09 1.94 -4.25
N LEU A 124 -2.68 2.17 -3.01
CA LEU A 124 -3.04 3.40 -2.28
C LEU A 124 -2.44 4.66 -2.91
N LEU A 125 -1.18 4.62 -3.36
CA LEU A 125 -0.54 5.75 -4.05
C LEU A 125 -1.27 6.12 -5.34
N GLU A 126 -1.65 5.11 -6.14
CA GLU A 126 -2.46 5.32 -7.35
C GLU A 126 -3.74 6.09 -7.01
N HIS A 127 -4.53 5.59 -6.05
CA HIS A 127 -5.80 6.22 -5.69
C HIS A 127 -5.67 7.57 -4.98
N ALA A 128 -4.59 7.77 -4.21
CA ALA A 128 -4.36 9.00 -3.47
C ALA A 128 -3.98 10.16 -4.38
N ASN A 129 -3.24 9.89 -5.47
CA ASN A 129 -2.65 10.92 -6.32
C ASN A 129 -3.24 10.97 -7.76
N ASP A 130 -4.17 10.08 -8.13
CA ASP A 130 -4.79 10.08 -9.49
C ASP A 130 -5.55 11.37 -9.84
N GLN A 131 -5.88 12.21 -8.85
CA GLN A 131 -6.60 13.48 -9.07
C GLN A 131 -5.71 14.60 -9.63
N GLU A 132 -4.38 14.44 -9.64
CA GLU A 132 -3.46 15.42 -10.22
C GLU A 132 -3.35 15.31 -11.75
N LYS A 133 -3.63 14.12 -12.32
CA LYS A 133 -3.56 13.89 -13.77
C LYS A 133 -4.69 14.55 -14.58
N THR A 134 -5.78 14.97 -13.94
CA THR A 134 -6.92 15.63 -14.60
C THR A 134 -6.83 17.16 -14.52
N ARG A 135 -5.82 17.71 -13.84
CA ARG A 135 -5.63 19.17 -13.67
C ARG A 135 -4.38 19.71 -14.38
N ALA A 136 -3.73 18.88 -15.18
CA ALA A 136 -2.62 19.24 -16.06
C ALA A 136 -3.09 19.33 -17.51
#